data_AF-A0A379VR88-F1
#
_entry.id   AF-A0A379VR88-F1
#
_cell.length_a   1.000
_cell.length_b   1.000
_cell.length_c   1.000
_cell.angle_alpha   90.00
_cell.angle_beta   90.00
_cell.angle_gamma   90.00
#
_symmetry.space_group_name_H-M   'P 1'
#
loop_
_entity.id
_entity.type
_entity.pdbx_description
1 polymer ?
#
loop_
_entity_poly.entity_id
_entity_poly.type
_entity_poly.pdbx_seq_one_letter_code
_entity_poly.pdbx_strand_id
1 'polypeptide(L)'
;MSELSFDAPVWHHGKALRKGYTTGSCATAAAKVAALMVLRQHLIHQVSIVTPSGVTLCLNVESPHIEGQQAIAAIRKDGGDDVDATHGMLIFARVTLNDSGEITLTGGEGIGTVTRKGIGLPLGSAAINRTPRHTIESAVREAIGPARGADVEIFCPGRRSAGAKDV
;
A
#
# COMPACT_ATOMS: atom_id res chain seq x y z
N MET A 1 19.19 7.60 -21.56
CA MET A 1 17.78 7.46 -21.13
C MET A 1 17.74 7.95 -19.71
N SER A 2 17.20 9.16 -19.47
CA SER A 2 17.22 9.75 -18.13
C SER A 2 16.27 8.99 -17.22
N GLU A 3 16.81 8.29 -16.23
CA GLU A 3 16.02 7.78 -15.12
C GLU A 3 15.27 8.97 -14.50
N LEU A 4 13.94 8.92 -14.55
CA LEU A 4 13.10 9.88 -13.85
C LEU A 4 13.29 9.63 -12.35
N SER A 5 14.27 10.30 -11.76
CA SER A 5 14.47 10.29 -10.31
C SER A 5 13.22 10.88 -9.64
N PHE A 6 12.66 10.15 -8.67
CA PHE A 6 11.53 10.63 -7.87
C PHE A 6 11.85 11.97 -7.20
N ASP A 7 13.11 12.21 -6.86
CA ASP A 7 13.60 13.41 -6.17
C ASP A 7 13.62 14.66 -7.06
N ALA A 8 13.30 14.54 -8.35
CA ALA A 8 13.17 15.70 -9.23
C ALA A 8 11.96 16.56 -8.79
N PRO A 9 12.18 17.85 -8.43
CA PRO A 9 11.11 18.72 -7.93
C PRO A 9 10.07 19.03 -9.00
N VAL A 10 8.82 19.20 -8.58
CA VAL A 10 7.76 19.78 -9.43
C VAL A 10 7.78 21.28 -9.27
N TRP A 11 7.86 22.03 -10.35
CA TRP A 11 7.82 23.49 -10.28
C TRP A 11 6.38 23.99 -10.35
N HIS A 12 5.95 24.78 -9.37
CA HIS A 12 4.66 25.46 -9.36
C HIS A 12 4.84 26.92 -8.91
N HIS A 13 4.44 27.88 -9.74
CA HIS A 13 4.65 29.32 -9.53
C HIS A 13 6.08 29.71 -9.12
N GLY A 14 7.11 29.11 -9.75
CA GLY A 14 8.50 29.41 -9.46
C GLY A 14 9.04 28.79 -8.16
N LYS A 15 8.23 28.00 -7.45
CA LYS A 15 8.65 27.22 -6.29
C LYS A 15 8.84 25.76 -6.66
N ALA A 16 9.97 25.18 -6.25
CA ALA A 16 10.20 23.74 -6.30
C ALA A 16 9.38 23.05 -5.19
N LEU A 17 8.51 22.11 -5.56
CA LEU A 17 7.69 21.32 -4.67
C LEU A 17 8.22 19.89 -4.60
N ARG A 18 8.30 19.36 -3.38
CA ARG A 18 8.64 17.97 -3.10
C ARG A 18 7.42 17.08 -3.27
N LYS A 19 7.58 15.99 -4.03
CA LYS A 19 6.53 14.98 -4.21
C LYS A 19 6.41 14.12 -2.95
N GLY A 20 5.18 13.83 -2.56
CA GLY A 20 4.85 12.77 -1.62
C GLY A 20 4.52 11.45 -2.33
N TYR A 21 4.15 10.46 -1.53
CA TYR A 21 3.65 9.17 -2.00
C TYR A 21 2.15 9.05 -1.71
N THR A 22 1.43 8.40 -2.63
CA THR A 22 -0.01 8.17 -2.46
C THR A 22 -0.28 7.09 -1.41
N THR A 23 -1.48 7.09 -0.84
CA THR A 23 -1.94 6.00 0.05
C THR A 23 -1.87 4.63 -0.64
N GLY A 24 -2.18 4.58 -1.95
CA GLY A 24 -2.06 3.35 -2.74
C GLY A 24 -0.62 2.85 -2.85
N SER A 25 0.34 3.75 -3.10
CA SER A 25 1.77 3.41 -3.12
C SER A 25 2.24 2.87 -1.77
N CYS A 26 1.80 3.49 -0.66
CA CYS A 26 2.12 3.02 0.69
C CYS A 26 1.55 1.62 0.96
N ALA A 27 0.28 1.38 0.59
CA ALA A 27 -0.35 0.07 0.73
C ALA A 27 0.35 -1.01 -0.10
N THR A 28 0.71 -0.71 -1.35
CA THR A 28 1.47 -1.61 -2.22
C THR A 28 2.84 -1.97 -1.62
N ALA A 29 3.57 -0.98 -1.12
CA ALA A 29 4.87 -1.20 -0.50
C ALA A 29 4.77 -2.01 0.80
N ALA A 30 3.80 -1.71 1.66
CA ALA A 30 3.53 -2.46 2.88
C ALA A 30 3.20 -3.93 2.57
N ALA A 31 2.32 -4.19 1.60
CA ALA A 31 1.96 -5.54 1.20
C ALA A 31 3.14 -6.31 0.57
N LYS A 32 3.91 -5.65 -0.31
CA LYS A 32 5.11 -6.24 -0.92
C LYS A 32 6.10 -6.69 0.14
N VAL A 33 6.44 -5.81 1.09
CA VAL A 33 7.45 -6.14 2.08
C VAL A 33 6.95 -7.16 3.10
N ALA A 34 5.68 -7.09 3.52
CA ALA A 34 5.08 -8.12 4.36
C ALA A 34 5.15 -9.50 3.67
N ALA A 35 4.79 -9.59 2.39
CA ALA A 35 4.89 -10.82 1.60
C ALA A 35 6.34 -11.35 1.49
N LEU A 36 7.32 -10.46 1.27
CA LEU A 36 8.72 -10.83 1.25
C LEU A 36 9.22 -11.32 2.62
N MET A 37 8.82 -10.63 3.70
CA MET A 37 9.23 -10.95 5.05
C MET A 37 8.71 -12.33 5.47
N VAL A 38 7.42 -12.61 5.27
CA VAL A 38 6.84 -13.91 5.60
C VAL A 38 7.42 -15.05 4.75
N LEU A 39 7.68 -14.81 3.45
CA LEU A 39 8.26 -15.83 2.58
C LEU A 39 9.70 -16.16 2.97
N ARG A 40 10.49 -15.14 3.33
CA ARG A 40 11.92 -15.27 3.63
C ARG A 40 12.20 -15.53 5.11
N GLN A 41 11.20 -15.38 5.97
CA GLN A 41 11.33 -15.42 7.43
C GLN A 41 12.44 -14.46 7.92
N HIS A 42 12.46 -13.24 7.36
CA HIS A 42 13.48 -12.23 7.66
C HIS A 42 12.88 -10.82 7.70
N LEU A 43 13.21 -10.03 8.72
CA LEU A 43 12.74 -8.65 8.85
C LEU A 43 13.43 -7.74 7.83
N ILE A 44 12.63 -6.95 7.12
CA ILE A 44 13.10 -6.02 6.09
C ILE A 44 12.71 -4.60 6.52
N HIS A 45 13.69 -3.69 6.54
CA HIS A 45 13.52 -2.31 7.00
C HIS A 45 13.38 -1.28 5.88
N GLN A 46 13.58 -1.69 4.62
CA GLN A 46 13.41 -0.83 3.46
C GLN A 46 12.87 -1.64 2.27
N VAL A 47 11.97 -1.05 1.50
CA VAL A 47 11.38 -1.69 0.31
C VAL A 47 11.37 -0.72 -0.86
N SER A 48 11.54 -1.25 -2.08
CA SER A 48 11.33 -0.49 -3.31
C SER A 48 10.09 -0.97 -4.07
N ILE A 49 9.36 -0.01 -4.62
CA ILE A 49 8.24 -0.27 -5.56
C ILE A 49 8.35 0.63 -6.78
N VAL A 50 7.83 0.16 -7.90
CA VAL A 50 7.65 0.97 -9.11
C VAL A 50 6.19 1.43 -9.16
N THR A 51 5.95 2.74 -9.23
CA THR A 51 4.60 3.28 -9.36
C THR A 51 4.02 2.99 -10.74
N PRO A 52 2.69 3.10 -10.93
CA PRO A 52 2.09 3.04 -12.27
C PRO A 52 2.65 4.06 -13.27
N SER A 53 3.24 5.16 -12.78
CA SER A 53 3.92 6.16 -13.61
C SER A 53 5.37 5.82 -13.94
N GLY A 54 5.86 4.62 -13.57
CA GLY A 54 7.22 4.15 -13.85
C GLY A 54 8.28 4.69 -12.91
N VAL A 55 7.91 5.34 -11.80
CA VAL A 55 8.86 5.94 -10.86
C VAL A 55 9.17 4.97 -9.73
N THR A 56 10.45 4.76 -9.43
CA THR A 56 10.89 3.94 -8.31
C THR A 56 10.81 4.73 -7.00
N LEU A 57 10.13 4.17 -6.01
CA LEU A 57 10.08 4.69 -4.64
C LEU A 57 10.89 3.78 -3.74
N CYS A 58 11.75 4.34 -2.89
CA CYS A 58 12.43 3.64 -1.81
C CYS A 58 11.83 4.10 -0.47
N LEU A 59 11.19 3.18 0.25
CA LEU A 59 10.35 3.49 1.40
C LEU A 59 10.87 2.75 2.63
N ASN A 60 10.96 3.48 3.75
CA ASN A 60 11.30 2.89 5.04
C ASN A 60 10.10 2.09 5.57
N VAL A 61 10.41 0.92 6.13
CA VAL A 61 9.42 0.01 6.70
C VAL A 61 9.33 0.27 8.19
N GLU A 62 8.12 0.51 8.66
CA GLU A 62 7.81 0.68 10.07
C GLU A 62 7.07 -0.55 10.60
N SER A 63 7.26 -0.85 11.90
CA SER A 63 6.66 -2.00 12.59
C SER A 63 6.80 -3.34 11.86
N PRO A 64 7.98 -3.71 11.32
CA PRO A 64 8.16 -5.00 10.67
C PRO A 64 8.03 -6.13 11.71
N HIS A 65 7.16 -7.09 11.44
CA HIS A 65 6.90 -8.20 12.33
C HIS A 65 6.60 -9.47 11.55
N ILE A 66 7.06 -10.63 12.04
CA ILE A 66 6.80 -11.95 11.48
C ILE A 66 6.33 -12.85 12.61
N GLU A 67 5.24 -13.57 12.38
CA GLU A 67 4.70 -14.57 13.28
C GLU A 67 4.24 -15.78 12.46
N GLY A 68 5.03 -16.85 12.47
CA GLY A 68 4.77 -18.06 11.69
C GLY A 68 4.61 -17.75 10.19
N GLN A 69 3.45 -18.09 9.64
CA GLN A 69 3.09 -17.88 8.23
C GLN A 69 2.46 -16.51 7.96
N GLN A 70 2.66 -15.55 8.86
CA GLN A 70 2.16 -14.19 8.74
C GLN A 70 3.28 -13.17 8.93
N ALA A 71 3.18 -12.03 8.22
CA ALA A 71 3.98 -10.85 8.51
C ALA A 71 3.14 -9.57 8.43
N ILE A 72 3.59 -8.56 9.18
CA ILE A 72 3.01 -7.22 9.23
C ILE A 72 4.09 -6.21 8.89
N ALA A 73 3.71 -5.20 8.12
CA ALA A 73 4.54 -4.05 7.81
C ALA A 73 3.68 -2.80 7.70
N ALA A 74 4.28 -1.64 8.00
CA ALA A 74 3.67 -0.35 7.77
C ALA A 74 4.57 0.56 6.94
N ILE A 75 3.95 1.43 6.15
CA ILE A 75 4.60 2.53 5.46
C ILE A 75 3.93 3.82 5.91
N ARG A 76 4.75 4.78 6.34
CA ARG A 76 4.26 6.12 6.66
C ARG A 76 4.07 6.92 5.38
N LYS A 77 2.86 7.42 5.19
CA LYS A 77 2.56 8.30 4.06
C LYS A 77 3.24 9.64 4.25
N ASP A 78 4.16 9.93 3.37
CA ASP A 78 4.71 11.27 3.22
C ASP A 78 3.92 12.01 2.13
N GLY A 79 3.27 13.11 2.51
CA GLY A 79 2.50 13.96 1.60
C GLY A 79 3.35 14.88 0.72
N GLY A 80 4.65 15.00 0.95
CA GLY A 80 5.44 16.03 0.28
C GLY A 80 4.99 17.42 0.71
N ASP A 81 4.99 18.37 -0.23
CA ASP A 81 4.47 19.73 0.02
C ASP A 81 2.95 19.85 -0.20
N ASP A 82 2.29 18.80 -0.71
CA ASP A 82 0.83 18.70 -0.83
C ASP A 82 0.27 17.86 0.33
N VAL A 83 0.30 18.45 1.52
CA VAL A 83 -0.13 17.77 2.76
C VAL A 83 -1.65 17.62 2.79
N ASP A 84 -2.13 16.38 2.68
CA ASP A 84 -3.53 16.02 2.88
C ASP A 84 -3.79 15.46 4.29
N ALA A 85 -5.06 15.18 4.60
CA ALA A 85 -5.48 14.62 5.89
C ALA A 85 -4.90 13.22 6.20
N THR A 86 -4.18 12.60 5.27
CA THR A 86 -3.52 11.31 5.44
C THR A 86 -1.99 11.42 5.53
N HIS A 87 -1.42 12.62 5.48
CA HIS A 87 0.01 12.84 5.75
C HIS A 87 0.39 12.30 7.15
N GLY A 88 1.52 11.62 7.24
CA GLY A 88 2.05 11.04 8.48
C GLY A 88 1.33 9.77 8.93
N MET A 89 0.25 9.35 8.25
CA MET A 89 -0.50 8.14 8.57
C MET A 89 0.32 6.89 8.26
N LEU A 90 0.25 5.91 9.14
CA LEU A 90 0.77 4.57 8.88
C LEU A 90 -0.28 3.74 8.13
N ILE A 91 0.11 3.26 6.95
CA ILE A 91 -0.65 2.30 6.16
C ILE A 91 -0.04 0.94 6.40
N PHE A 92 -0.78 0.05 7.06
CA PHE A 92 -0.35 -1.30 7.38
C PHE A 92 -0.84 -2.29 6.33
N ALA A 93 -0.05 -3.35 6.15
CA ALA A 93 -0.46 -4.57 5.51
C ALA A 93 -0.12 -5.76 6.41
N ARG A 94 -1.07 -6.69 6.53
CA ARG A 94 -0.85 -8.02 7.08
C ARG A 94 -0.98 -9.02 5.93
N VAL A 95 0.02 -9.88 5.77
CA VAL A 95 0.04 -10.91 4.73
C VAL A 95 0.21 -12.26 5.40
N THR A 96 -0.73 -13.17 5.15
CA THR A 96 -0.66 -14.57 5.57
C THR A 96 -0.49 -15.44 4.33
N LEU A 97 0.55 -16.27 4.27
CA LEU A 97 0.74 -17.19 3.16
C LEU A 97 -0.24 -18.36 3.24
N ASN A 98 -0.74 -18.79 2.08
CA ASN A 98 -1.60 -19.97 1.96
C ASN A 98 -1.27 -20.76 0.68
N ASP A 99 -1.87 -21.95 0.55
CA ASP A 99 -1.61 -22.88 -0.56
C ASP A 99 -2.71 -22.87 -1.63
N SER A 100 -3.60 -21.88 -1.60
CA SER A 100 -4.74 -21.82 -2.54
C SER A 100 -4.34 -21.44 -3.97
N GLY A 101 -3.17 -20.83 -4.14
CA GLY A 101 -2.75 -20.19 -5.39
C GLY A 101 -3.36 -18.80 -5.60
N GLU A 102 -4.37 -18.41 -4.81
CA GLU A 102 -5.11 -17.16 -4.96
C GLU A 102 -4.61 -16.07 -4.00
N ILE A 103 -4.66 -14.82 -4.44
CA ILE A 103 -4.39 -13.65 -3.59
C ILE A 103 -5.73 -13.01 -3.26
N THR A 104 -6.08 -12.97 -1.97
CA THR A 104 -7.26 -12.26 -1.49
C THR A 104 -6.86 -10.91 -0.89
N LEU A 105 -7.71 -9.90 -1.07
CA LEU A 105 -7.45 -8.55 -0.58
C LEU A 105 -8.67 -8.00 0.17
N THR A 106 -8.46 -7.70 1.45
CA THR A 106 -9.47 -7.15 2.36
C THR A 106 -9.01 -5.81 2.95
N GLY A 107 -9.97 -5.07 3.52
CA GLY A 107 -9.70 -3.85 4.29
C GLY A 107 -10.11 -4.05 5.74
N GLY A 108 -9.19 -3.76 6.66
CA GLY A 108 -9.41 -3.81 8.10
C GLY A 108 -9.73 -2.43 8.69
N GLU A 109 -9.30 -2.20 9.94
CA GLU A 109 -9.52 -0.94 10.65
C GLU A 109 -9.09 0.29 9.83
N GLY A 110 -9.89 1.36 9.87
CA GLY A 110 -9.57 2.63 9.23
C GLY A 110 -9.78 2.68 7.71
N ILE A 111 -9.96 1.53 7.06
CA ILE A 111 -10.36 1.46 5.65
C ILE A 111 -11.87 1.63 5.53
N GLY A 112 -12.30 2.55 4.66
CA GLY A 112 -13.72 2.80 4.43
C GLY A 112 -14.40 1.63 3.74
N THR A 113 -15.71 1.54 3.87
CA THR A 113 -16.55 0.59 3.12
C THR A 113 -17.28 1.33 2.00
N VAL A 114 -17.43 0.69 0.85
CA VAL A 114 -18.19 1.24 -0.28
C VAL A 114 -19.67 1.20 0.05
N THR A 115 -20.24 2.36 0.37
CA THR A 115 -21.66 2.51 0.74
C THR A 115 -22.53 3.05 -0.40
N ARG A 116 -21.92 3.52 -1.49
CA ARG A 116 -22.60 4.13 -2.64
C ARG A 116 -22.14 3.56 -3.96
N LYS A 117 -23.05 3.49 -4.93
CA LYS A 117 -22.74 3.17 -6.33
C LYS A 117 -21.99 4.37 -6.93
N GLY A 118 -20.84 4.13 -7.56
CA GLY A 118 -20.08 5.18 -8.27
C GLY A 118 -18.57 4.97 -8.33
N ILE A 119 -18.01 4.19 -7.40
CA ILE A 119 -16.55 4.02 -7.25
C ILE A 119 -15.99 2.82 -8.03
N GLY A 120 -16.81 2.17 -8.87
CA GLY A 120 -16.43 0.97 -9.62
C GLY A 120 -16.12 -0.26 -8.74
N LEU A 121 -16.56 -0.25 -7.47
CA LEU A 121 -16.39 -1.32 -6.50
C LEU A 121 -17.75 -1.83 -6.01
N PRO A 122 -17.86 -3.12 -5.63
CA PRO A 122 -19.09 -3.67 -5.06
C PRO A 122 -19.49 -2.96 -3.75
N LEU A 123 -20.79 -2.76 -3.55
CA LEU A 123 -21.32 -2.28 -2.27
C LEU A 123 -20.92 -3.24 -1.14
N GLY A 124 -20.55 -2.70 0.01
CA GLY A 124 -20.09 -3.48 1.16
C GLY A 124 -18.62 -3.93 1.09
N SER A 125 -17.93 -3.73 -0.04
CA SER A 125 -16.49 -4.04 -0.15
C SER A 125 -15.61 -2.96 0.45
N ALA A 126 -14.34 -3.29 0.75
CA ALA A 126 -13.34 -2.31 1.16
C ALA A 126 -13.12 -1.26 0.07
N ALA A 127 -13.07 0.02 0.47
CA ALA A 127 -12.86 1.18 -0.38
C ALA A 127 -11.39 1.31 -0.85
N ILE A 128 -10.89 0.24 -1.44
CA ILE A 128 -9.59 0.14 -2.10
C ILE A 128 -9.89 0.11 -3.61
N ASN A 129 -9.56 1.19 -4.31
CA ASN A 129 -9.88 1.36 -5.73
C ASN A 129 -9.17 0.33 -6.63
N ARG A 130 -9.64 0.19 -7.88
CA ARG A 130 -9.09 -0.76 -8.88
C ARG A 130 -7.58 -0.69 -9.04
N THR A 131 -7.01 0.50 -9.17
CA THR A 131 -5.56 0.68 -9.37
C THR A 131 -4.75 0.21 -8.15
N PRO A 132 -5.00 0.66 -6.91
CA PRO A 132 -4.36 0.11 -5.72
C PRO A 132 -4.52 -1.40 -5.56
N ARG A 133 -5.71 -1.98 -5.85
CA ARG A 133 -5.91 -3.44 -5.78
C ARG A 133 -4.94 -4.16 -6.71
N HIS A 134 -4.90 -3.74 -7.97
CA HIS A 134 -4.02 -4.33 -8.97
C HIS A 134 -2.55 -4.22 -8.58
N THR A 135 -2.08 -3.06 -8.12
CA THR A 135 -0.67 -2.87 -7.76
C THR A 135 -0.29 -3.68 -6.52
N ILE A 136 -1.19 -3.81 -5.53
CA ILE A 136 -0.99 -4.68 -4.36
C ILE A 136 -0.87 -6.14 -4.79
N GLU A 137 -1.85 -6.65 -5.55
CA GLU A 137 -1.87 -8.03 -6.03
C GLU A 137 -0.63 -8.36 -6.85
N SER A 138 -0.24 -7.50 -7.79
CA SER A 138 0.96 -7.70 -8.60
C SER A 138 2.24 -7.72 -7.76
N ALA A 139 2.38 -6.80 -6.79
CA ALA A 139 3.57 -6.73 -5.95
C ALA A 139 3.69 -7.93 -4.99
N VAL A 140 2.57 -8.41 -4.45
CA VAL A 140 2.52 -9.63 -3.62
C VAL A 140 2.82 -10.85 -4.49
N ARG A 141 2.23 -10.95 -5.69
CA ARG A 141 2.49 -12.04 -6.64
C ARG A 141 3.97 -12.12 -7.03
N GLU A 142 4.59 -10.98 -7.32
CA GLU A 142 6.03 -10.88 -7.59
C GLU A 142 6.86 -11.42 -6.42
N ALA A 143 6.45 -11.14 -5.18
CA ALA A 143 7.14 -11.61 -3.98
C ALA A 143 6.98 -13.12 -3.75
N ILE A 144 5.77 -13.65 -3.82
CA ILE A 144 5.45 -15.04 -3.40
C ILE A 144 5.55 -16.08 -4.53
N GLY A 145 5.60 -15.63 -5.78
CA GLY A 145 5.61 -16.46 -6.97
C GLY A 145 4.22 -16.91 -7.45
N PRO A 146 4.15 -17.64 -8.57
CA PRO A 146 2.89 -17.95 -9.26
C PRO A 146 2.04 -19.03 -8.58
N ALA A 147 2.64 -19.91 -7.77
CA ALA A 147 1.96 -21.10 -7.25
C ALA A 147 1.35 -20.93 -5.85
N ARG A 148 1.86 -19.98 -5.04
CA ARG A 148 1.36 -19.75 -3.67
C ARG A 148 0.19 -18.79 -3.69
N GLY A 149 -0.68 -18.88 -2.69
CA GLY A 149 -1.66 -17.85 -2.41
C GLY A 149 -1.29 -17.00 -1.20
N ALA A 150 -2.04 -15.93 -0.97
CA ALA A 150 -1.87 -15.09 0.20
C ALA A 150 -3.16 -14.36 0.54
N ASP A 151 -3.43 -14.22 1.83
CA ASP A 151 -4.48 -13.35 2.35
C ASP A 151 -3.86 -12.02 2.77
N VAL A 152 -4.28 -10.94 2.12
CA VAL A 152 -3.75 -9.58 2.31
C VAL A 152 -4.83 -8.71 2.96
N GLU A 153 -4.55 -8.19 4.14
CA GLU A 153 -5.39 -7.20 4.81
C GLU A 153 -4.65 -5.86 4.87
N ILE A 154 -5.27 -4.80 4.33
CA ILE A 154 -4.79 -3.42 4.48
C ILE A 154 -5.55 -2.73 5.60
N PHE A 155 -4.86 -2.06 6.51
CA PHE A 155 -5.49 -1.36 7.64
C PHE A 155 -4.70 -0.11 8.05
N CYS A 156 -5.36 0.80 8.76
CA CYS A 156 -4.84 2.10 9.16
C CYS A 156 -5.30 2.42 10.60
N PRO A 157 -4.63 1.88 11.63
CA PRO A 157 -4.98 2.10 13.03
C PRO A 157 -5.03 3.59 13.36
N GLY A 158 -6.04 4.01 14.12
CA GLY A 158 -6.20 5.41 14.55
C GLY A 158 -6.85 6.34 13.51
N ARG A 159 -7.07 5.87 12.28
CA ARG A 159 -8.00 6.54 11.36
C ARG A 159 -9.41 6.14 11.79
N ARG A 160 -10.23 7.09 12.27
CA ARG A 160 -11.69 6.86 12.32
C ARG A 160 -12.11 6.49 10.91
N SER A 161 -12.64 5.28 10.73
CA SER A 161 -13.32 4.90 9.49
C SER A 161 -14.31 6.02 9.20
N ALA A 162 -14.03 6.82 8.17
CA ALA A 162 -14.95 7.87 7.79
C ALA A 162 -16.22 7.14 7.35
N GLY A 163 -17.21 7.07 8.24
CA GLY A 163 -18.56 6.73 7.87
C GLY A 163 -18.90 7.62 6.68
N ALA A 164 -19.22 6.98 5.56
CA ALA A 164 -19.67 7.55 4.30
C ALA A 164 -19.32 9.04 4.14
N LYS A 165 -18.14 9.35 3.58
CA LYS A 165 -17.98 10.67 2.98
C LYS A 165 -18.74 10.67 1.68
N ASP A 166 -19.95 11.19 1.81
CA ASP A 166 -20.82 11.62 0.76
C ASP A 166 -20.08 12.63 -0.13
N VAL A 167 -19.60 12.16 -1.28
CA VAL A 167 -19.43 12.98 -2.49
C VAL A 167 -20.36 12.41 -3.54
#